data_AF-A0A956KT58-F1
#
_entry.id   AF-A0A956KT58-F1
#
_cell.length_a   1.000
_cell.length_b   1.000
_cell.length_c   1.000
_cell.angle_alpha   90.00
_cell.angle_beta   90.00
_cell.angle_gamma   90.00
#
_symmetry.space_group_name_H-M   'P 1'
#
loop_
_entity.id
_entity.type
_entity.pdbx_description
1 polymer ?
#
loop_
_entity_poly.entity_id
_entity_poly.type
_entity_poly.pdbx_seq_one_letter_code
_entity_poly.pdbx_strand_id
1 'polypeptide(L)' 'MIPRPRMNRRTVLRGLGGFAFGLPFLEAMRGSKARASGVDCPKRLIIMYTPNGTIPQNFWPTNVNSETDFTLSPILEP' A
#
# COMPACT_ATOMS: atom_id res chain seq x y z
N MET A 1 -0.40 -17.67 -57.98
CA MET A 1 0.33 -17.37 -56.73
C MET A 1 0.07 -15.90 -56.40
N ILE A 2 -0.71 -15.59 -55.35
CA ILE A 2 -1.10 -14.20 -55.04
C ILE A 2 0.05 -13.54 -54.24
N PRO A 3 0.66 -12.44 -54.73
CA PRO A 3 1.71 -11.76 -53.99
C PRO A 3 1.12 -11.11 -52.73
N ARG A 4 1.65 -11.45 -51.55
CA ARG A 4 1.30 -10.79 -50.29
C ARG A 4 2.10 -9.49 -50.15
N PRO A 5 1.46 -8.32 -50.02
CA PRO A 5 2.18 -7.08 -49.81
C PRO A 5 2.94 -7.15 -48.48
N ARG A 6 4.23 -6.78 -48.51
CA ARG A 6 5.08 -6.74 -47.31
C ARG A 6 4.65 -5.56 -46.45
N MET A 7 4.33 -5.82 -45.18
CA MET A 7 3.95 -4.76 -44.23
C MET A 7 5.15 -3.85 -43.94
N ASN A 8 4.95 -2.54 -44.07
CA ASN A 8 6.00 -1.56 -43.77
C ASN A 8 6.29 -1.55 -42.26
N ARG A 9 7.57 -1.66 -41.88
CA ARG A 9 8.03 -1.61 -40.48
C ARG A 9 7.53 -0.36 -39.74
N ARG A 10 7.40 0.77 -40.45
CA ARG A 10 6.85 2.02 -39.90
C ARG A 10 5.39 1.89 -39.48
N THR A 11 4.60 1.10 -40.20
CA THR A 11 3.19 0.83 -39.85
C THR A 11 3.09 0.05 -38.55
N VAL A 12 3.96 -0.94 -38.36
CA VAL A 12 4.04 -1.73 -37.12
C VAL A 12 4.43 -0.85 -35.93
N LEU A 13 5.48 -0.03 -36.07
CA LEU A 13 5.94 0.86 -35.00
C LEU A 13 4.91 1.92 -34.62
N ARG A 14 4.16 2.46 -35.60
CA ARG A 14 3.06 3.40 -35.34
C ARG A 14 1.92 2.74 -34.56
N GLY A 15 1.56 1.49 -34.90
CA GLY A 15 0.56 0.73 -34.17
C GLY A 15 0.97 0.43 -32.72
N LEU A 16 2.21 -0.06 -32.52
CA LEU A 16 2.74 -0.36 -31.19
C LEU A 16 2.90 0.90 -30.33
N GLY A 17 3.42 2.00 -30.90
CA GLY A 17 3.55 3.27 -30.20
C GLY A 17 2.18 3.84 -29.78
N GLY A 18 1.21 3.84 -30.70
CA GLY A 18 -0.16 4.30 -30.39
C GLY A 18 -0.82 3.49 -29.27
N PHE A 19 -0.64 2.17 -29.26
CA PHE A 19 -1.17 1.32 -28.20
C PHE A 19 -0.46 1.55 -26.85
N ALA A 20 0.88 1.66 -26.86
CA ALA A 20 1.68 1.85 -25.65
C ALA A 20 1.35 3.16 -24.92
N PHE A 21 1.02 4.23 -25.66
CA PHE A 21 0.59 5.50 -25.06
C PHE A 21 -0.92 5.59 -24.82
N GLY A 22 -1.73 4.97 -25.66
CA GLY A 22 -3.19 5.00 -25.54
C GLY A 22 -3.73 4.16 -24.39
N LEU A 23 -3.12 3.00 -24.12
CA LEU A 23 -3.60 2.09 -23.08
C LEU A 23 -3.51 2.69 -21.66
N PRO A 24 -2.41 3.32 -21.23
CA PRO A 24 -2.36 3.99 -19.93
C PRO A 24 -3.40 5.11 -19.79
N PHE A 25 -3.66 5.87 -20.87
CA PHE A 25 -4.65 6.95 -20.85
C PHE A 25 -6.08 6.41 -20.74
N LEU A 26 -6.37 5.29 -21.43
CA LEU A 26 -7.64 4.59 -21.31
C LEU A 26 -7.82 3.97 -19.92
N GLU A 27 -6.75 3.43 -19.33
CA GLU A 27 -6.76 2.94 -17.94
C GLU A 27 -7.02 4.06 -16.94
N ALA A 28 -6.46 5.25 -17.17
CA ALA A 28 -6.72 6.42 -16.33
C ALA A 28 -8.17 6.93 -16.43
N MET A 29 -8.85 6.69 -17.55
CA MET A 29 -10.27 6.99 -17.74
C MET A 29 -11.21 5.94 -17.14
N ARG A 30 -10.70 4.74 -16.76
CA ARG A 30 -11.47 3.82 -15.92
C ARG A 30 -11.59 4.50 -14.56
N GLY A 31 -12.75 5.11 -14.30
CA GLY A 31 -13.01 5.84 -13.07
C GLY A 31 -12.51 5.06 -11.84
N SER A 32 -12.00 5.80 -10.85
CA SER A 32 -11.56 5.23 -9.58
C SER A 32 -12.60 4.22 -9.10
N LYS A 33 -12.17 3.00 -8.71
CA LYS A 33 -13.05 2.02 -8.06
C LYS A 33 -13.82 2.80 -7.00
N ALA A 34 -15.14 2.89 -7.14
CA ALA A 34 -15.97 3.75 -6.31
C ALA A 34 -15.62 3.51 -4.84
N ARG A 35 -14.91 4.46 -4.20
CA ARG A 35 -14.60 4.43 -2.77
C ARG A 35 -15.80 4.88 -1.92
N ALA A 36 -17.00 4.59 -2.40
CA ALA A 36 -18.27 4.96 -1.79
C ALA A 36 -18.90 3.78 -1.03
N SER A 37 -18.07 2.88 -0.50
CA SER A 37 -18.40 2.19 0.74
C SER A 37 -17.55 2.89 1.79
N GLY A 38 -18.20 3.44 2.83
CA GLY A 38 -17.54 4.21 3.88
C GLY A 38 -16.26 3.51 4.30
N VAL A 39 -15.18 4.27 4.44
CA VAL A 39 -13.87 3.71 4.80
C VAL A 39 -14.03 3.05 6.16
N ASP A 40 -14.32 1.75 6.18
CA ASP A 40 -14.05 0.90 7.31
C ASP A 40 -12.55 1.06 7.52
N CYS A 41 -12.17 1.90 8.49
CA CYS A 41 -10.81 1.94 8.99
C CYS A 41 -10.39 0.48 9.18
N PRO A 42 -9.22 0.06 8.68
CA PRO A 42 -8.81 -1.33 8.80
C PRO A 42 -8.93 -1.73 10.27
N LYS A 43 -9.83 -2.68 10.56
CA LYS A 43 -10.03 -3.17 11.93
C LYS A 43 -8.75 -3.86 12.36
N ARG A 44 -7.97 -3.22 13.23
CA ARG A 44 -6.74 -3.76 13.80
C ARG A 44 -7.07 -4.41 15.13
N LEU A 45 -7.10 -5.74 15.16
CA LEU A 45 -7.21 -6.49 16.41
C LEU A 45 -5.81 -6.70 16.98
N ILE A 46 -5.59 -6.22 18.21
CA ILE A 46 -4.38 -6.49 18.97
C ILE A 46 -4.79 -7.29 20.20
N ILE A 47 -4.28 -8.51 20.34
CA ILE A 47 -4.46 -9.34 21.52
C ILE A 47 -3.14 -9.30 22.29
N MET A 48 -3.14 -8.60 23.44
CA MET A 48 -2.01 -8.60 24.38
C MET A 48 -2.34 -9.56 25.52
N TYR A 49 -1.51 -10.58 25.70
CA TYR A 49 -1.60 -11.50 26.83
C TYR A 49 -0.33 -11.39 27.65
N THR A 50 -0.52 -11.17 28.95
CA THR A 50 0.57 -11.03 29.90
C THR A 50 0.37 -12.05 31.01
N PRO A 51 1.15 -13.16 31.04
CA PRO A 51 1.03 -14.16 32.09
C PRO A 51 1.56 -13.62 33.43
N ASN A 52 1.23 -14.30 34.54
CA ASN A 52 1.72 -14.01 35.88
C ASN A 52 3.22 -13.63 35.88
N GLY A 53 3.55 -12.43 36.37
CA GLY A 53 4.93 -11.94 36.48
C GLY A 53 5.14 -10.49 36.07
N THR A 54 4.23 -9.90 35.27
CA THR A 54 4.29 -8.47 34.98
C THR A 54 3.71 -7.67 36.12
N ILE A 55 4.55 -6.87 36.77
CA ILE A 55 4.15 -5.83 37.72
C ILE A 55 3.69 -4.63 36.88
N PRO A 56 2.38 -4.34 36.76
CA PRO A 56 1.88 -3.33 35.82
C PRO A 56 2.50 -1.95 36.04
N GLN A 57 2.81 -1.61 37.30
CA GLN A 57 3.46 -0.36 37.70
C GLN A 57 4.86 -0.20 37.10
N ASN A 58 5.56 -1.31 36.82
CA ASN A 58 6.92 -1.31 36.28
C ASN A 58 6.96 -1.73 34.80
N PHE A 59 5.81 -1.94 34.17
CA PHE A 59 5.73 -2.34 32.77
C PHE A 59 5.49 -1.14 31.86
N TRP A 60 4.52 -0.30 32.19
CA TRP A 60 4.16 0.83 31.35
C TRP A 60 5.23 1.94 31.41
N PRO A 61 5.52 2.61 30.27
CA PRO A 61 6.43 3.75 30.25
C PRO A 61 5.85 4.93 31.04
N THR A 62 6.75 5.75 31.57
CA THR A 62 6.42 6.97 32.32
C THR A 62 6.71 8.22 31.47
N ASN A 63 6.24 9.39 31.89
CA ASN A 63 6.46 10.67 31.20
C ASN A 63 6.05 10.67 29.72
N VAL A 64 4.88 10.11 29.40
CA VAL A 64 4.40 9.99 28.01
C VAL A 64 3.86 11.34 27.52
N ASN A 65 4.59 11.98 26.60
CA ASN A 65 4.18 13.22 25.93
C ASN A 65 3.77 12.98 24.46
N SER A 66 4.37 11.98 23.81
CA SER A 66 4.14 11.65 22.38
C SER A 66 4.49 10.18 22.10
N GLU A 67 4.13 9.69 20.91
CA GLU A 67 4.52 8.35 20.39
C GLU A 67 6.03 8.13 20.30
N THR A 68 6.83 9.20 20.36
CA THR A 68 8.30 9.15 20.33
C THR A 68 8.96 9.79 21.56
N ASP A 69 8.17 10.31 22.51
CA ASP A 69 8.67 10.99 23.71
C ASP A 69 8.02 10.37 24.95
N PHE A 70 8.72 9.38 25.50
CA PHE A 70 8.36 8.65 26.70
C PHE A 70 9.62 8.04 27.34
N THR A 71 9.57 7.80 28.64
CA THR A 71 10.64 7.12 29.39
C THR A 71 10.27 5.65 29.57
N LEU A 72 11.11 4.73 29.07
CA LEU A 72 10.91 3.30 29.28
C LEU A 72 11.08 2.95 30.77
N SER A 73 10.31 1.96 31.23
CA SER A 73 10.46 1.40 32.56
C SER A 73 11.75 0.56 32.64
N PRO A 74 12.36 0.37 33.83
CA PRO A 74 13.62 -0.37 33.96
C PRO A 74 13.59 -1.81 33.43
N ILE A 75 12.40 -2.42 33.36
CA ILE A 75 12.20 -3.78 32.84
C ILE A 75 12.26 -3.82 31.29
N LEU A 76 12.12 -2.66 30.64
CA LEU A 76 12.16 -2.49 29.18
C LEU A 76 13.46 -1.83 28.71
N GLU A 77 14.40 -1.54 29.60
CA GLU A 77 15.74 -1.07 29.24
C GLU A 77 16.56 -2.23 28.63
N PRO A 78 17.42 -1.94 27.61
CA PRO A 78 18.20 -2.97 26.90
C PRO A 78 19.32 -3.60 27.73
#